data_AF-K9ULD7-F1
#
_entry.id   AF-K9ULD7-F1
#
_cell.length_a   1.000
_cell.length_b   1.000
_cell.length_c   1.000
_cell.angle_alpha   90.00
_cell.angle_beta   90.00
_cell.angle_gamma   90.00
#
_symmetry.space_group_name_H-M   'P 1'
#
loop_
_entity.id
_entity.type
_entity.pdbx_description
1 polymer ?
#
loop_
_entity_poly.entity_id
_entity_poly.type
_entity_poly.pdbx_seq_one_letter_code
_entity_poly.pdbx_strand_id
1 'polypeptide(L)'
;MTDPYIYAIVALLPITALMLVFQSNPYNALIMRGILGAIAALIYSILGAADVALTEALMGTLLSISLYAIAVRSSMVVRLGILSDETTVDSSVENELRTIFSKHYLRLELVTYPDPQTLRQALLDRTIHTTIVLNPDRAPEIATRISSLYEMMRSQLPSDTNLTYINPLASKLTVTEPQQ
;
A
#
# COMPACT_ATOMS: atom_id res chain seq x y z
N MET A 1 11.88 15.23 43.97
CA MET A 1 12.27 16.12 42.86
C MET A 1 12.25 15.25 41.63
N THR A 2 11.36 15.51 40.67
CA THR A 2 11.32 14.75 39.41
C THR A 2 12.55 15.11 38.60
N ASP A 3 13.36 14.11 38.27
CA ASP A 3 14.57 14.37 37.52
C ASP A 3 14.23 14.85 36.10
N PRO A 4 14.92 15.88 35.58
CA PRO A 4 14.59 16.49 34.28
C PRO A 4 14.69 15.50 33.11
N TYR A 5 15.48 14.42 33.24
CA TYR A 5 15.57 13.39 32.21
C TYR A 5 14.25 12.59 32.04
N ILE A 6 13.42 12.46 33.08
CA ILE A 6 12.14 11.75 32.99
C ILE A 6 11.19 12.48 32.06
N TYR A 7 11.12 13.81 32.15
CA TYR A 7 10.31 14.63 31.25
C TYR A 7 10.79 14.52 29.80
N ALA A 8 12.10 14.44 29.58
CA ALA A 8 12.65 14.24 28.23
C ALA A 8 12.24 12.87 27.65
N ILE A 9 12.30 11.80 28.45
CA ILE A 9 11.87 10.45 28.01
C ILE A 9 10.36 10.42 27.74
N VAL A 10 9.55 11.00 28.64
CA VAL A 10 8.09 11.05 28.46
C VAL A 10 7.71 11.85 27.22
N ALA A 11 8.43 12.93 26.90
CA ALA A 11 8.19 13.71 25.69
C ALA A 11 8.48 12.94 24.38
N LEU A 12 9.34 11.92 24.40
CA LEU A 12 9.58 11.07 23.22
C LEU A 12 8.32 10.29 22.80
N LEU A 13 7.43 9.96 23.73
CA LEU A 13 6.22 9.19 23.44
C LEU A 13 5.26 9.93 22.48
N PRO A 14 4.77 11.16 22.78
CA PRO A 14 3.92 11.89 21.84
C PRO A 14 4.64 12.27 20.54
N ILE A 15 5.96 12.53 20.58
CA ILE A 15 6.75 12.83 19.37
C ILE A 15 6.78 11.63 18.43
N THR A 16 7.13 10.44 18.95
CA THR A 16 7.19 9.21 18.13
C THR A 16 5.80 8.76 17.68
N ALA A 17 4.77 8.96 18.49
CA ALA A 17 3.38 8.72 18.09
C ALA A 17 2.96 9.62 16.92
N LEU A 18 3.34 10.90 16.94
CA LEU A 18 3.06 11.82 15.84
C LEU A 18 3.77 11.38 14.55
N MET A 19 5.06 11.04 14.64
CA MET A 19 5.83 10.53 13.50
C MET A 19 5.21 9.25 12.92
N LEU A 20 4.72 8.35 13.77
CA LEU A 20 4.04 7.12 13.36
C LEU A 20 2.77 7.42 12.53
N VAL A 21 1.92 8.34 12.99
CA VAL A 21 0.64 8.66 12.32
C VAL A 21 0.86 9.26 10.93
N PHE A 22 1.93 10.04 10.74
CA PHE A 22 2.24 10.67 9.46
C PHE A 22 3.05 9.79 8.50
N GLN A 23 3.40 8.56 8.90
CA GLN A 23 4.24 7.69 8.09
C GLN A 23 3.44 7.04 6.95
N SER A 24 3.76 7.40 5.70
CA SER A 24 3.07 6.83 4.52
C SER A 24 3.51 5.42 4.16
N ASN A 25 4.76 5.04 4.45
CA ASN A 25 5.28 3.71 4.15
C ASN A 25 4.94 2.72 5.29
N PRO A 26 4.20 1.62 5.03
CA PRO A 26 3.77 0.69 6.07
C PRO A 26 4.91 0.01 6.83
N TYR A 27 6.05 -0.25 6.16
CA TYR A 27 7.22 -0.84 6.82
C TYR A 27 7.83 0.11 7.83
N ASN A 28 8.02 1.37 7.43
CA ASN A 28 8.55 2.39 8.32
C ASN A 28 7.57 2.66 9.47
N ALA A 29 6.26 2.64 9.20
CA ALA A 29 5.24 2.79 10.24
C ALA A 29 5.34 1.64 11.27
N LEU A 30 5.55 0.40 10.80
CA LEU A 30 5.74 -0.75 11.67
C LEU A 30 6.98 -0.63 12.56
N ILE A 31 8.10 -0.15 12.01
CA ILE A 31 9.32 0.11 12.79
C ILE A 31 9.06 1.19 13.85
N MET A 32 8.44 2.31 13.46
CA MET A 32 8.10 3.40 14.38
C MET A 32 7.14 2.95 15.48
N ARG A 33 6.20 2.04 15.18
CA ARG A 33 5.33 1.41 16.18
C ARG A 33 6.12 0.61 17.22
N GLY A 34 7.18 -0.08 16.81
CA GLY A 34 8.06 -0.79 17.74
C GLY A 34 8.87 0.14 18.63
N ILE A 35 9.36 1.25 18.08
CA ILE A 35 10.06 2.29 18.86
C ILE A 35 9.10 2.90 19.90
N LEU A 36 7.88 3.24 19.49
CA LEU A 36 6.86 3.78 20.39
C LEU A 36 6.56 2.84 21.56
N GLY A 37 6.38 1.54 21.29
CA GLY A 37 6.13 0.53 22.32
C GLY A 37 7.33 0.29 23.25
N ALA A 38 8.56 0.32 22.73
CA ALA A 38 9.76 0.23 23.55
C ALA A 38 9.91 1.44 24.50
N ILE A 39 9.59 2.65 24.02
CA ILE A 39 9.57 3.87 24.85
C ILE A 39 8.48 3.75 25.93
N ALA A 40 7.29 3.26 25.59
CA ALA A 40 6.21 3.04 26.55
C ALA A 40 6.61 2.07 27.66
N ALA A 41 7.19 0.91 27.31
CA ALA A 41 7.69 -0.07 28.27
C ALA A 41 8.79 0.51 29.18
N LEU A 42 9.71 1.32 28.63
CA LEU A 42 10.72 2.02 29.41
C LEU A 42 10.10 2.99 30.42
N ILE A 43 9.11 3.78 30.01
CA ILE A 43 8.39 4.72 30.88
C ILE A 43 7.70 3.97 32.02
N TYR A 44 6.98 2.88 31.72
CA TYR A 44 6.33 2.06 32.76
C TYR A 44 7.33 1.48 33.75
N SER A 45 8.51 1.04 33.28
CA SER A 45 9.57 0.53 34.14
C SER A 45 10.13 1.61 35.08
N ILE A 46 10.41 2.81 34.55
CA ILE A 46 10.90 3.95 35.35
C ILE A 46 9.87 4.40 36.40
N LEU A 47 8.58 4.32 36.07
CA LEU A 47 7.49 4.65 37.00
C LEU A 47 7.20 3.55 38.04
N GLY A 48 7.96 2.46 38.04
CA GLY A 48 7.82 1.36 39.01
C GLY A 48 6.73 0.34 38.66
N ALA A 49 6.14 0.42 37.47
CA ALA A 49 5.12 -0.50 36.98
C ALA A 49 5.75 -1.64 36.14
N ALA A 50 6.56 -2.48 36.77
CA ALA A 50 7.34 -3.52 36.08
C ALA A 50 6.46 -4.54 35.33
N ASP A 51 5.34 -4.98 35.92
CA ASP A 51 4.42 -5.92 35.28
C ASP A 51 3.73 -5.33 34.05
N VAL A 52 3.41 -4.03 34.10
CA VAL A 52 2.85 -3.28 32.97
C VAL A 52 3.89 -3.09 31.87
N ALA A 53 5.15 -2.80 32.24
CA ALA A 53 6.26 -2.69 31.29
C ALA A 53 6.50 -4.00 30.53
N LEU A 54 6.47 -5.14 31.24
CA LEU A 54 6.66 -6.46 30.63
C LEU A 54 5.53 -6.79 29.66
N THR A 55 4.28 -6.51 30.04
CA THR A 55 3.11 -6.78 29.17
C THR A 55 3.04 -5.84 27.98
N GLU A 56 3.47 -4.58 28.12
CA GLU A 56 3.62 -3.65 26.99
C GLU A 56 4.69 -4.13 26.01
N ALA A 57 5.84 -4.60 26.50
CA ALA A 57 6.89 -5.12 25.62
C ALA A 57 6.45 -6.39 24.88
N LEU A 58 5.83 -7.33 25.58
CA LEU A 58 5.45 -8.64 25.01
C LEU A 58 4.15 -8.59 24.20
N MET A 59 3.06 -8.15 24.80
CA MET A 59 1.74 -8.16 24.17
C MET A 59 1.46 -6.87 23.42
N GLY A 60 1.83 -5.72 23.98
CA GLY A 60 1.64 -4.41 23.35
C GLY A 60 2.50 -4.20 22.11
N THR A 61 3.77 -4.60 22.16
CA THR A 61 4.79 -4.30 21.16
C THR A 61 5.11 -5.52 20.31
N LEU A 62 5.67 -6.60 20.88
CA LEU A 62 6.14 -7.75 20.10
C LEU A 62 5.00 -8.47 19.35
N LEU A 63 3.91 -8.81 20.05
CA LEU A 63 2.77 -9.49 19.42
C LEU A 63 2.10 -8.59 18.37
N SER A 64 1.84 -7.32 18.71
CA SER A 64 1.23 -6.36 17.79
C SER A 64 2.07 -6.19 16.52
N ILE A 65 3.39 -6.00 16.64
CA ILE A 65 4.30 -5.89 15.49
C ILE A 65 4.28 -7.17 14.67
N SER A 66 4.30 -8.34 15.31
CA SER A 66 4.31 -9.63 14.60
C SER A 66 3.06 -9.79 13.74
N LEU A 67 1.88 -9.53 14.33
CA LEU A 67 0.61 -9.60 13.61
C LEU A 67 0.53 -8.54 12.50
N TYR A 68 0.99 -7.33 12.77
CA TYR A 68 0.97 -6.25 11.79
C TYR A 68 1.97 -6.49 10.65
N ALA A 69 3.13 -7.10 10.92
CA ALA A 69 4.08 -7.52 9.91
C ALA A 69 3.46 -8.54 8.94
N ILE A 70 2.74 -9.52 9.49
CA ILE A 70 2.01 -10.52 8.70
C ILE A 70 0.92 -9.85 7.86
N ALA A 71 0.14 -8.95 8.45
CA ALA A 71 -0.93 -8.22 7.76
C ALA A 71 -0.39 -7.30 6.65
N VAL A 72 0.67 -6.54 6.91
CA VAL A 72 1.32 -5.69 5.92
C VAL A 72 1.81 -6.54 4.76
N ARG A 73 2.54 -7.61 5.05
CA ARG A 73 3.06 -8.52 4.02
C ARG A 73 1.94 -9.16 3.19
N SER A 74 0.82 -9.53 3.78
CA SER A 74 -0.30 -10.14 3.05
C SER A 74 -1.12 -9.12 2.25
N SER A 75 -1.13 -7.84 2.66
CA SER A 75 -1.89 -6.77 2.01
C SER A 75 -1.18 -6.10 0.82
N MET A 76 0.15 -6.23 0.70
CA MET A 76 0.96 -5.59 -0.34
C MET A 76 0.94 -6.35 -1.67
N VAL A 77 -0.26 -6.52 -2.23
CA VAL A 77 -0.48 -7.22 -3.51
C VAL A 77 -1.16 -6.28 -4.52
N VAL A 78 -0.52 -6.07 -5.66
CA VAL A 78 -1.10 -5.40 -6.82
C VAL A 78 -1.69 -6.46 -7.73
N ARG A 79 -3.02 -6.50 -7.77
CA ARG A 79 -3.78 -7.30 -8.74
C ARG A 79 -3.82 -6.62 -10.10
N LEU A 80 -3.24 -7.28 -11.09
CA LEU A 80 -3.19 -6.88 -12.48
C LEU A 80 -4.19 -7.72 -13.27
N GLY A 81 -5.18 -7.07 -13.86
CA GLY A 81 -6.15 -7.71 -14.75
C GLY A 81 -5.66 -7.73 -16.20
N ILE A 82 -5.77 -8.88 -16.86
CA ILE A 82 -5.50 -9.07 -18.30
C ILE A 82 -6.67 -9.78 -18.99
N LEU A 83 -6.80 -9.60 -20.30
CA LEU A 83 -7.81 -10.31 -21.08
C LEU A 83 -7.35 -11.76 -21.35
N SER A 84 -8.27 -12.73 -21.29
CA SER A 84 -7.97 -14.15 -21.49
C SER A 84 -7.36 -14.44 -22.86
N ASP A 85 -7.78 -13.72 -23.89
CA ASP A 85 -7.28 -13.85 -25.28
C ASP A 85 -5.87 -13.26 -25.46
N GLU A 86 -5.44 -12.42 -24.51
CA GLU A 86 -4.12 -11.81 -24.46
C GLU A 86 -3.19 -12.57 -23.51
N THR A 87 -3.36 -13.89 -23.36
CA THR A 87 -2.53 -14.71 -22.46
C THR A 87 -1.03 -14.65 -22.81
N THR A 88 -0.72 -14.23 -24.05
CA THR A 88 0.62 -13.80 -24.47
C THR A 88 0.81 -12.30 -24.23
N VAL A 89 0.57 -11.82 -22.99
CA VAL A 89 1.24 -10.60 -22.55
C VAL A 89 2.70 -10.84 -22.85
N ASP A 90 3.29 -10.01 -23.70
CA ASP A 90 4.70 -10.16 -24.02
C ASP A 90 5.45 -10.18 -22.69
N SER A 91 6.05 -11.33 -22.37
CA SER A 91 6.60 -11.63 -21.04
C SER A 91 7.57 -10.54 -20.55
N SER A 92 8.10 -9.75 -21.49
CA SER A 92 8.85 -8.52 -21.27
C SER A 92 8.11 -7.49 -20.39
N VAL A 93 6.86 -7.11 -20.72
CA VAL A 93 6.11 -6.05 -19.99
C VAL A 93 5.69 -6.53 -18.60
N GLU A 94 5.25 -7.80 -18.48
CA GLU A 94 4.95 -8.39 -17.17
C GLU A 94 6.20 -8.41 -16.27
N ASN A 95 7.34 -8.83 -16.81
CA ASN A 95 8.60 -8.88 -16.06
C ASN A 95 9.10 -7.49 -15.67
N GLU A 96 8.90 -6.49 -16.52
CA GLU A 96 9.25 -5.09 -16.23
C GLU A 96 8.40 -4.55 -15.07
N LEU A 97 7.08 -4.73 -15.14
CA LEU A 97 6.17 -4.35 -14.05
C LEU A 97 6.46 -5.09 -12.75
N ARG A 98 6.75 -6.39 -12.83
CA ARG A 98 7.14 -7.19 -11.67
C ARG A 98 8.44 -6.67 -11.06
N THR A 99 9.39 -6.23 -11.87
CA THR A 99 10.63 -5.58 -11.42
C THR A 99 10.34 -4.23 -10.75
N ILE A 100 9.46 -3.41 -11.32
CA ILE A 100 9.10 -2.09 -10.77
C ILE A 100 8.39 -2.24 -9.42
N PHE A 101 7.41 -3.14 -9.32
CA PHE A 101 6.63 -3.35 -8.10
C PHE A 101 7.44 -4.04 -7.00
N SER A 102 8.32 -4.98 -7.35
CA SER A 102 9.18 -5.65 -6.34
C SER A 102 10.16 -4.70 -5.65
N LYS A 103 10.66 -3.66 -6.33
CA LYS A 103 11.46 -2.59 -5.70
C LYS A 103 10.72 -1.85 -4.58
N HIS A 104 9.39 -1.86 -4.62
CA HIS A 104 8.53 -1.21 -3.64
C HIS A 104 7.83 -2.20 -2.70
N TYR A 105 8.35 -3.44 -2.61
CA TYR A 105 7.80 -4.52 -1.79
C TYR A 105 6.37 -4.94 -2.16
N LEU A 106 5.90 -4.57 -3.35
CA LEU A 106 4.59 -4.95 -3.87
C LEU A 106 4.70 -6.27 -4.64
N ARG A 107 3.80 -7.21 -4.37
CA ARG A 107 3.67 -8.45 -5.12
C ARG A 107 2.68 -8.26 -6.27
N LEU A 108 3.08 -8.61 -7.49
CA LEU A 108 2.16 -8.64 -8.63
C LEU A 108 1.38 -9.98 -8.64
N GLU A 109 0.07 -9.89 -8.75
CA GLU A 109 -0.84 -11.04 -8.92
C GLU A 109 -1.62 -10.84 -10.23
N LEU A 110 -1.50 -11.79 -11.15
CA LEU A 110 -2.16 -11.74 -12.45
C LEU A 110 -3.55 -12.38 -12.36
N VAL A 111 -4.56 -11.70 -12.87
CA VAL A 111 -5.96 -12.17 -12.91
C VAL A 111 -6.48 -12.05 -14.34
N THR A 112 -6.91 -13.17 -14.92
CA THR A 112 -7.45 -13.21 -16.29
C THR A 112 -8.96 -12.97 -16.29
N TYR A 113 -9.44 -12.22 -17.28
CA TYR A 113 -10.86 -11.92 -17.49
C TYR A 113 -11.28 -12.26 -18.92
N PRO A 114 -12.48 -12.81 -19.12
CA PRO A 114 -12.93 -13.28 -20.44
C PRO A 114 -13.30 -12.16 -21.40
N ASP A 115 -13.72 -10.99 -20.90
CA ASP A 115 -14.25 -9.91 -21.72
C ASP A 115 -13.75 -8.53 -21.24
N PRO A 116 -13.46 -7.58 -22.15
CA PRO A 116 -13.00 -6.23 -21.80
C PRO A 116 -13.97 -5.46 -20.89
N GLN A 117 -15.28 -5.69 -21.01
CA GLN A 117 -16.28 -5.06 -20.14
C GLN A 117 -16.18 -5.59 -18.72
N THR A 118 -15.97 -6.90 -18.55
CA THR A 118 -15.82 -7.52 -17.22
C THR A 118 -14.52 -7.05 -16.55
N LEU A 119 -13.45 -6.91 -17.34
CA LEU A 119 -12.17 -6.36 -16.89
C LEU A 119 -12.31 -4.91 -16.42
N ARG A 120 -13.03 -4.08 -17.20
CA ARG A 120 -13.29 -2.67 -16.84
C ARG A 120 -14.20 -2.55 -15.62
N GLN A 121 -15.21 -3.39 -15.50
CA GLN A 121 -16.07 -3.46 -14.31
C GLN A 121 -15.27 -3.87 -13.08
N ALA A 122 -14.38 -4.88 -13.18
CA ALA A 122 -13.50 -5.29 -12.09
C ALA A 122 -12.60 -4.14 -11.58
N LEU A 123 -12.12 -3.28 -12.48
CA LEU A 123 -11.35 -2.08 -12.11
C LEU A 123 -12.20 -1.04 -11.36
N LEU A 124 -13.46 -0.85 -11.77
CA LEU A 124 -14.41 0.06 -11.10
C LEU A 124 -14.85 -0.48 -9.73
N ASP A 125 -15.12 -1.77 -9.64
CA ASP A 125 -15.50 -2.50 -8.43
C ASP A 125 -14.34 -2.70 -7.46
N ARG A 126 -13.14 -2.25 -7.83
CA ARG A 126 -11.90 -2.30 -7.03
C ARG A 126 -11.41 -3.72 -6.72
N THR A 127 -11.82 -4.71 -7.50
CA THR A 127 -11.34 -6.09 -7.37
C THR A 127 -9.93 -6.25 -7.94
N ILE A 128 -9.59 -5.41 -8.91
CA ILE A 128 -8.24 -5.24 -9.46
C ILE A 128 -7.77 -3.78 -9.32
N HIS A 129 -6.45 -3.58 -9.44
CA HIS A 129 -5.81 -2.28 -9.23
C HIS A 129 -5.35 -1.64 -10.53
N THR A 130 -4.90 -2.47 -11.48
CA THR A 130 -4.35 -2.07 -12.77
C THR A 130 -4.85 -3.05 -13.84
N THR A 131 -5.05 -2.57 -15.06
CA THR A 131 -5.35 -3.37 -16.25
C THR A 131 -4.30 -3.11 -17.32
N ILE A 132 -3.97 -4.13 -18.11
CA ILE A 132 -3.21 -3.98 -19.35
C ILE A 132 -4.07 -4.53 -20.47
N VAL A 133 -4.18 -3.77 -21.56
CA VAL A 133 -4.79 -4.20 -22.82
C VAL A 133 -3.72 -4.07 -23.89
N LEU A 134 -3.30 -5.21 -24.45
CA LEU A 134 -2.32 -5.28 -25.53
C LEU A 134 -3.03 -5.30 -26.87
N ASN A 135 -3.07 -4.14 -27.53
CA ASN A 135 -3.55 -4.09 -28.89
C ASN A 135 -2.36 -4.38 -29.85
N PRO A 136 -2.38 -5.46 -30.65
CA PRO A 136 -1.24 -5.84 -31.50
C PRO A 136 -0.82 -4.77 -32.52
N ASP A 137 -1.72 -3.83 -32.85
CA ASP A 137 -1.46 -2.72 -33.76
C ASP A 137 -1.12 -1.39 -33.06
N ARG A 138 -1.10 -1.34 -31.71
CA ARG A 138 -0.85 -0.11 -30.94
C ARG A 138 0.06 -0.34 -29.72
N ALA A 139 0.56 0.76 -29.19
CA ALA A 139 1.16 0.80 -27.87
C ALA A 139 0.28 0.12 -26.81
N PRO A 140 0.85 -0.61 -25.84
CA PRO A 140 0.10 -1.22 -24.75
C PRO A 140 -0.62 -0.13 -23.94
N GLU A 141 -1.91 -0.34 -23.71
CA GLU A 141 -2.74 0.57 -22.91
C GLU A 141 -2.80 0.06 -21.47
N ILE A 142 -2.25 0.85 -20.55
CA ILE A 142 -2.25 0.52 -19.12
C ILE A 142 -3.17 1.49 -18.42
N ALA A 143 -4.15 0.97 -17.68
CA ALA A 143 -5.00 1.79 -16.84
C ALA A 143 -4.83 1.42 -15.37
N THR A 144 -4.67 2.43 -14.51
CA THR A 144 -4.61 2.22 -13.06
C THR A 144 -5.57 3.13 -12.31
N ARG A 145 -6.09 2.59 -11.22
CA ARG A 145 -7.01 3.28 -10.31
C ARG A 145 -6.29 4.08 -9.23
N ILE A 146 -5.06 3.70 -8.90
CA ILE A 146 -4.33 4.22 -7.75
C ILE A 146 -3.36 5.29 -8.23
N SER A 147 -3.50 6.51 -7.70
CA SER A 147 -2.65 7.65 -8.09
C SER A 147 -1.17 7.39 -7.80
N SER A 148 -0.85 6.80 -6.64
CA SER A 148 0.52 6.44 -6.29
C SER A 148 1.13 5.39 -7.22
N LEU A 149 0.32 4.43 -7.72
CA LEU A 149 0.80 3.48 -8.72
C LEU A 149 0.99 4.16 -10.08
N TYR A 150 0.09 5.07 -10.46
CA TYR A 150 0.22 5.87 -11.67
C TYR A 150 1.53 6.67 -11.68
N GLU A 151 1.83 7.39 -10.60
CA GLU A 151 3.07 8.18 -10.49
C GLU A 151 4.32 7.28 -10.52
N MET A 152 4.29 6.16 -9.82
CA MET A 152 5.38 5.17 -9.82
C MET A 152 5.64 4.63 -11.22
N MET A 153 4.58 4.24 -11.94
CA MET A 153 4.64 3.70 -13.29
C MET A 153 5.09 4.76 -14.30
N ARG A 154 4.54 5.98 -14.23
CA ARG A 154 4.91 7.10 -15.10
C ARG A 154 6.41 7.44 -15.04
N SER A 155 7.03 7.24 -13.88
CA SER A 155 8.47 7.50 -13.70
C SER A 155 9.39 6.43 -14.27
N GLN A 156 8.89 5.21 -14.51
CA GLN A 156 9.72 4.04 -14.83
C GLN A 156 9.33 3.30 -16.12
N LEU A 157 8.17 3.59 -16.73
CA LEU A 157 7.76 2.95 -17.98
C LEU A 157 8.29 3.69 -19.22
N PRO A 158 8.54 2.97 -20.33
CA PRO A 158 8.94 3.56 -21.61
C PRO A 158 7.88 4.55 -22.14
N SER A 159 8.33 5.61 -22.81
CA SER A 159 7.48 6.68 -23.38
C SER A 159 6.47 6.21 -24.42
N ASP A 160 6.58 4.97 -24.90
CA ASP A 160 5.70 4.37 -25.91
C ASP A 160 4.52 3.61 -25.29
N THR A 161 4.28 3.75 -23.97
CA THR A 161 3.14 3.12 -23.27
C THR A 161 2.06 4.16 -22.96
N ASN A 162 0.81 3.87 -23.31
CA ASN A 162 -0.29 4.78 -23.03
C ASN A 162 -0.85 4.52 -21.61
N LEU A 163 -0.39 5.31 -20.64
CA LEU A 163 -0.78 5.19 -19.23
C LEU A 163 -1.98 6.10 -18.89
N THR A 164 -3.12 5.49 -18.57
CA THR A 164 -4.35 6.20 -18.20
C THR A 164 -4.64 6.07 -16.70
N TYR A 165 -4.91 7.19 -16.04
CA TYR A 165 -5.41 7.19 -14.66
C TYR A 165 -6.94 7.25 -14.67
N ILE A 166 -7.59 6.26 -14.05
CA ILE A 166 -9.05 6.23 -13.91
C ILE A 166 -9.41 6.52 -12.46
N ASN A 167 -10.00 7.70 -12.21
CA ASN A 167 -10.50 8.05 -10.89
C ASN A 167 -11.91 7.45 -10.67
N PRO A 168 -12.10 6.45 -9.79
CA PRO A 168 -13.42 5.86 -9.54
C PRO A 168 -14.38 6.82 -8.82
N LEU A 169 -13.87 7.82 -8.11
CA LEU A 169 -14.70 8.81 -7.42
C LEU A 169 -15.29 9.83 -8.39
N ALA A 170 -14.64 10.09 -9.53
CA ALA A 170 -15.19 10.95 -10.57
C ALA A 170 -16.40 10.32 -11.27
N SER A 171 -16.43 8.99 -11.42
CA SER A 171 -17.56 8.28 -12.06
C SER A 171 -18.86 8.32 -11.25
N LYS A 172 -18.81 8.53 -9.93
CA LYS A 172 -20.03 8.68 -9.11
C LYS A 172 -20.64 10.09 -9.15
N LEU A 173 -19.90 11.08 -9.64
CA LEU A 173 -20.35 12.47 -9.74
C LEU A 173 -20.95 12.82 -11.12
N THR A 174 -20.98 11.86 -12.05
CA THR A 174 -21.58 12.01 -13.38
C THR A 174 -22.81 11.11 -13.56
N VAL A 175 -23.64 11.02 -12.52
CA VAL A 175 -25.04 10.59 -12.65
C VAL A 175 -25.90 11.72 -12.09
N THR A 176 -25.97 12.81 -12.84
CA THR A 176 -27.04 13.80 -12.69
C THR A 176 -27.81 13.78 -14.00
N GLU A 177 -29.04 13.29 -13.89
CA GLU A 177 -30.18 13.25 -14.82
C GLU A 177 -30.01 13.79 -16.26
N PRO A 178 -30.56 13.07 -17.26
CA PRO A 178 -31.01 13.71 -18.48
C PRO A 178 -32.30 14.49 -18.14
N GLN A 179 -32.26 15.82 -18.22
CA GLN A 179 -33.49 16.58 -18.38
C GLN A 179 -33.76 16.81 -19.87
N GLN A 180 -34.99 16.48 -20.20
CA GLN A 180 -35.68 16.55 -21.49
C GLN A 180 -35.69 17.95 -22.08
#